data_AF-A0A7C6PDV5-F1
#
_entry.id   AF-A0A7C6PDV5-F1
#
_cell.length_a   1.000
_cell.length_b   1.000
_cell.length_c   1.000
_cell.angle_alpha   90.00
_cell.angle_beta   90.00
_cell.angle_gamma   90.00
#
_symmetry.space_group_name_H-M   'P 1'
#
loop_
_entity.id
_entity.type
_entity.pdbx_description
1 polymer ?
#
loop_
_entity_poly.entity_id
_entity_poly.type
_entity_poly.pdbx_seq_one_letter_code
_entity_poly.pdbx_strand_id
1 'polypeptide(L)'
;MHYLYQRVSYLRGLAQGLDIDRESKDGKLLLNIVDVLEDFADAIIEVAENYGDLEEYVSYIDEDLTDVEDELYGLEDEDFFPYENLNDEELECIGIDCNDSTEEIIED
;
A
#
# COMPACT_ATOMS: atom_id res chain seq x y z
N MET A 1 8.56 -14.85 -0.57
CA MET A 1 8.99 -14.14 0.65
C MET A 1 9.96 -14.91 1.57
N HIS A 2 9.96 -16.25 1.60
CA HIS A 2 10.89 -17.08 2.43
C HIS A 2 12.41 -16.87 2.23
N TYR A 3 12.83 -16.09 1.24
CA TYR A 3 14.24 -15.82 0.95
C TYR A 3 14.96 -15.10 2.11
N LEU A 4 14.27 -14.20 2.83
CA LEU A 4 14.85 -13.50 3.99
C LEU A 4 15.19 -14.49 5.11
N TYR A 5 14.26 -15.38 5.48
CA TYR A 5 14.53 -16.46 6.44
C TYR A 5 15.67 -17.37 6.03
N GLN A 6 15.77 -17.71 4.74
CA GLN A 6 16.87 -18.54 4.23
C GLN A 6 18.22 -17.86 4.43
N ARG A 7 18.28 -16.54 4.21
CA ARG A 7 19.50 -15.75 4.43
C ARG A 7 19.85 -15.62 5.91
N VAL A 8 18.87 -15.35 6.77
CA VAL A 8 19.09 -15.28 8.22
C VAL A 8 19.53 -16.64 8.76
N SER A 9 18.89 -17.73 8.33
CA SER A 9 19.28 -19.10 8.67
C SER A 9 20.70 -19.43 8.22
N TYR A 10 21.09 -18.98 7.02
CA TYR A 10 22.46 -19.14 6.52
C TYR A 10 23.47 -18.36 7.38
N LEU A 11 23.17 -17.11 7.76
CA LEU A 11 24.01 -16.33 8.67
C LEU A 11 24.14 -17.00 10.04
N ARG A 12 23.05 -17.57 10.57
CA ARG A 12 23.06 -18.32 11.83
C ARG A 12 23.94 -19.57 11.74
N GLY A 13 23.88 -20.29 10.62
CA GLY A 13 24.76 -21.43 10.34
C GLY A 13 26.24 -21.03 10.25
N LEU A 14 26.53 -19.93 9.56
CA LEU A 14 27.89 -19.37 9.49
C LEU A 14 28.42 -18.96 10.86
N ALA A 15 27.61 -18.28 11.68
CA ALA A 15 27.97 -17.87 13.03
C ALA A 15 28.30 -19.07 13.93
N GLN A 16 27.56 -20.18 13.78
CA GLN A 16 27.86 -21.43 14.48
C GLN A 16 29.16 -22.09 13.99
N GLY A 17 29.44 -22.04 12.68
CA GLY A 17 30.65 -22.62 12.09
C GLY A 17 31.94 -21.83 12.35
N LEU A 18 31.83 -20.55 12.67
CA LEU A 18 32.95 -19.67 13.02
C LEU A 18 33.46 -19.85 14.46
N ASP A 19 32.84 -20.73 15.24
CA ASP A 19 33.13 -20.98 16.67
C ASP A 19 33.20 -19.67 17.47
N ILE A 20 32.24 -18.79 17.21
CA ILE A 20 32.15 -17.48 17.86
C ILE A 20 31.99 -17.69 19.36
N ASP A 21 32.93 -17.15 20.15
CA ASP A 21 32.83 -17.14 21.60
C ASP A 21 31.59 -16.35 22.03
N ARG A 22 30.57 -17.08 22.50
CA ARG A 22 29.29 -16.53 22.94
C ARG A 22 29.40 -15.68 24.19
N GLU A 23 30.51 -15.76 24.92
CA GLU A 23 30.75 -14.94 26.11
C GLU A 23 31.49 -13.64 25.79
N SER A 24 32.19 -13.59 24.67
CA SER A 24 32.86 -12.39 24.18
C SER A 24 31.84 -11.30 23.82
N LYS A 25 32.25 -10.03 24.00
CA LYS A 25 31.38 -8.88 23.67
C LYS A 25 31.01 -8.87 22.19
N ASP A 26 31.97 -9.17 21.32
CA ASP A 26 31.78 -9.16 19.87
C ASP A 26 30.90 -10.33 19.42
N GLY A 27 31.05 -11.51 20.05
CA GLY A 27 30.20 -12.67 19.76
C GLY A 27 28.76 -12.47 20.20
N LYS A 28 28.53 -11.89 21.38
CA LYS A 28 27.20 -11.47 21.84
C LYS A 28 26.57 -10.49 20.84
N LEU A 29 27.31 -9.47 20.42
CA LEU A 29 26.83 -8.48 19.46
C LEU A 29 26.42 -9.14 18.13
N LEU A 30 27.27 -9.99 17.55
CA LEU A 30 26.99 -10.66 16.28
C LEU A 30 25.76 -11.56 16.35
N LEU A 31 25.59 -12.32 17.42
CA LEU A 31 24.42 -13.18 17.61
C LEU A 31 23.14 -12.34 17.74
N ASN A 32 23.17 -11.27 18.53
CA ASN A 32 22.02 -10.37 18.64
C ASN A 32 21.67 -9.69 17.31
N ILE A 33 22.67 -9.37 16.48
CA ILE A 33 22.40 -8.85 15.12
C ILE A 33 21.66 -9.89 14.27
N VAL A 34 22.06 -11.17 14.34
CA VAL A 34 21.38 -12.23 13.61
C VAL A 34 19.94 -12.42 14.09
N ASP A 35 19.71 -12.36 15.40
CA ASP A 35 18.38 -12.48 15.99
C ASP A 35 17.48 -11.30 15.56
N VAL A 36 17.99 -10.06 15.63
CA VAL A 36 17.25 -8.88 15.14
C VAL A 36 16.96 -9.00 13.65
N LEU A 37 17.86 -9.56 12.84
CA LEU A 37 17.59 -9.78 11.42
C LEU A 37 16.48 -10.82 11.18
N GLU A 38 16.28 -11.78 12.09
CA GLU A 38 15.14 -12.71 12.10
C GLU A 38 13.85 -11.92 12.34
N ASP A 39 13.79 -11.08 13.38
CA ASP A 39 12.64 -10.23 13.68
C ASP A 39 12.28 -9.30 12.49
N PHE A 40 13.29 -8.77 11.79
CA PHE A 40 13.07 -7.96 10.59
C PHE A 40 12.51 -8.78 9.43
N ALA A 41 12.93 -10.05 9.29
CA ALA A 41 12.39 -10.93 8.27
C ALA A 41 10.89 -11.19 8.53
N ASP A 42 10.52 -11.45 9.79
CA ASP A 42 9.13 -11.66 10.22
C ASP A 42 8.28 -10.43 9.88
N ALA A 43 8.71 -9.24 10.32
CA ALA A 43 7.97 -8.00 10.11
C ALA A 43 7.80 -7.64 8.63
N ILE A 44 8.81 -7.88 7.79
CA ILE A 44 8.72 -7.61 6.35
C ILE A 44 7.71 -8.55 5.68
N ILE A 45 7.63 -9.80 6.13
CA ILE A 45 6.70 -10.78 5.57
C ILE A 45 5.27 -10.39 5.94
N GLU A 46 5.02 -10.06 7.20
CA GLU A 46 3.73 -9.57 7.67
C GLU A 46 3.28 -8.33 6.89
N VAL A 47 4.18 -7.36 6.68
CA VAL A 47 3.88 -6.15 5.89
C VAL A 47 3.49 -6.49 4.45
N ALA A 48 4.17 -7.46 3.84
CA ALA A 48 3.85 -7.83 2.46
C ALA A 48 2.55 -8.62 2.33
N GLU A 49 2.20 -9.43 3.32
CA GLU A 49 0.90 -10.08 3.40
C GLU A 49 -0.21 -9.03 3.52
N ASN A 50 -0.10 -8.10 4.47
CA ASN A 50 -1.04 -7.00 4.64
C ASN A 50 -1.14 -6.11 3.39
N TYR A 51 -0.03 -5.91 2.66
CA TYR A 51 -0.04 -5.16 1.41
C TYR A 51 -0.78 -5.90 0.29
N GLY A 52 -0.63 -7.23 0.21
CA GLY A 52 -1.41 -8.05 -0.71
C GLY A 52 -2.91 -7.97 -0.43
N ASP A 53 -3.30 -8.04 0.84
CA ASP A 53 -4.71 -7.87 1.25
C ASP A 53 -5.22 -6.47 0.85
N LEU A 54 -4.41 -5.43 1.03
CA LEU A 54 -4.77 -4.07 0.63
C LEU A 54 -4.96 -3.93 -0.88
N GLU A 55 -4.10 -4.56 -1.69
CA GLU A 55 -4.24 -4.60 -3.15
C GLU A 55 -5.56 -5.25 -3.57
N GLU A 56 -5.96 -6.33 -2.89
CA GLU A 56 -7.26 -6.98 -3.09
C GLU A 56 -8.42 -6.03 -2.73
N TYR A 57 -8.37 -5.37 -1.57
CA TYR A 57 -9.39 -4.38 -1.19
C TYR A 57 -9.51 -3.23 -2.19
N VAL A 58 -8.39 -2.71 -2.69
CA VAL A 58 -8.39 -1.65 -3.70
C VAL A 58 -9.01 -2.14 -5.00
N SER A 59 -8.74 -3.40 -5.38
CA SER A 59 -9.35 -4.00 -6.57
C SER A 59 -10.87 -4.13 -6.43
N TYR A 60 -11.38 -4.49 -5.24
CA TYR A 60 -12.82 -4.52 -4.98
C TYR A 60 -13.46 -3.14 -5.04
N ILE A 61 -12.77 -2.11 -4.53
CA ILE A 61 -13.28 -0.74 -4.63
C ILE A 61 -13.35 -0.31 -6.10
N ASP A 62 -12.35 -0.65 -6.92
CA ASP A 62 -12.34 -0.34 -8.35
C ASP A 62 -13.50 -1.03 -9.10
N GLU A 63 -13.77 -2.30 -8.77
CA GLU A 63 -14.92 -3.05 -9.31
C GLU A 63 -16.26 -2.43 -8.89
N ASP A 64 -16.44 -2.16 -7.59
CA ASP A 64 -17.66 -1.53 -7.06
C ASP A 64 -17.88 -0.13 -7.67
N LEU A 65 -16.82 0.64 -7.88
CA LEU A 65 -16.91 1.95 -8.53
C LEU A 65 -17.28 1.83 -10.01
N THR A 66 -16.73 0.85 -10.71
CA THR A 66 -17.12 0.57 -12.11
C THR A 66 -18.61 0.27 -12.21
N ASP A 67 -19.15 -0.54 -11.30
CA ASP A 67 -20.60 -0.84 -11.27
C ASP A 67 -21.45 0.42 -11.06
N VAL A 68 -21.00 1.33 -10.18
CA VAL A 68 -21.66 2.63 -9.94
C VAL A 68 -21.56 3.54 -11.16
N GLU A 69 -20.41 3.59 -11.80
CA GLU A 69 -20.19 4.34 -13.04
C GLU A 69 -21.09 3.83 -14.16
N ASP A 70 -21.24 2.52 -14.30
CA ASP A 70 -22.13 1.91 -15.29
C ASP A 70 -23.61 2.17 -14.98
N GLU A 71 -24.03 2.20 -13.71
CA GLU A 71 -25.42 2.55 -13.36
C GLU A 71 -25.72 4.03 -13.61
N LEU A 72 -24.77 4.92 -13.32
CA LEU A 72 -24.95 6.37 -13.43
C LEU A 72 -24.73 6.89 -14.85
N TYR A 73 -23.75 6.33 -15.57
CA TYR A 73 -23.29 6.80 -16.89
C TYR A 73 -23.48 5.76 -18.01
N GLY A 74 -23.59 4.47 -17.69
CA GLY A 74 -23.72 3.37 -18.66
C GLY A 74 -25.12 3.17 -19.25
N LEU A 75 -26.13 3.93 -18.79
CA LEU A 75 -27.46 3.99 -19.41
C LEU A 75 -27.57 5.04 -20.54
N GLU A 76 -26.52 5.82 -20.80
CA GLU A 76 -26.54 7.00 -21.69
C GLU A 76 -25.76 6.80 -23.02
N ASP A 77 -25.79 5.61 -23.62
CA ASP A 77 -25.44 5.49 -25.06
C ASP A 77 -26.42 6.28 -25.98
N GLU A 78 -27.49 6.88 -25.43
CA GLU A 78 -28.35 7.86 -26.10
C GLU A 78 -28.28 9.31 -25.56
N ASP A 79 -27.64 9.56 -24.40
CA ASP A 79 -27.60 10.89 -23.75
C ASP A 79 -26.16 11.41 -23.48
N PHE A 80 -25.14 10.85 -24.13
CA PHE A 80 -23.80 11.46 -24.17
C PHE A 80 -23.88 12.84 -24.87
N PHE A 81 -24.12 13.91 -24.10
CA PHE A 81 -23.94 15.28 -24.54
C PHE A 81 -22.44 15.51 -24.67
N PRO A 82 -21.89 15.66 -25.89
CA PRO A 82 -20.48 16.01 -26.04
C PRO A 82 -20.23 17.28 -25.24
N TYR A 83 -19.11 17.39 -24.52
CA TYR A 83 -18.76 18.60 -23.75
C TYR A 83 -18.87 19.90 -24.58
N GLU A 84 -18.79 19.80 -25.91
CA GLU A 84 -19.01 20.93 -26.85
C GLU A 84 -20.47 21.41 -26.96
N ASN A 85 -21.43 20.68 -26.39
CA ASN A 85 -22.88 20.94 -26.45
C ASN A 85 -23.50 21.27 -25.09
N LEU A 86 -22.71 21.20 -24.02
CA LEU A 86 -23.10 21.63 -22.68
C LEU A 86 -22.89 23.14 -22.55
N ASN A 87 -23.82 23.83 -21.93
CA ASN A 87 -23.63 25.24 -21.62
C ASN A 87 -22.75 25.42 -20.35
N ASP A 88 -22.31 26.66 -20.09
CA ASP A 88 -21.40 26.95 -18.96
C ASP A 88 -21.97 26.54 -17.58
N GLU A 89 -23.30 26.59 -17.37
CA GLU A 89 -23.95 26.15 -16.12
C GLU A 89 -24.01 24.61 -16.01
N GLU A 90 -24.17 23.90 -17.13
CA GLU A 90 -24.19 22.43 -17.17
C GLU A 90 -22.79 21.83 -17.00
N LEU A 91 -21.75 22.52 -17.50
CA LEU A 91 -20.36 22.15 -17.30
C LEU A 91 -19.94 22.21 -15.81
N GLU A 92 -20.50 23.18 -15.07
CA GLU A 92 -20.21 23.40 -13.64
C GLU A 92 -20.76 22.27 -12.76
N CYS A 93 -21.83 21.57 -13.19
CA CYS A 93 -22.38 20.41 -12.47
C CYS A 93 -21.65 19.08 -12.76
N ILE A 94 -20.93 18.98 -13.88
CA ILE A 94 -20.19 17.77 -14.28
C ILE A 94 -18.72 17.82 -13.82
N GLY A 95 -18.21 19.02 -13.55
CA GLY A 95 -16.95 19.18 -12.83
C GLY A 95 -17.09 18.66 -11.41
N ILE A 96 -16.70 17.41 -11.17
CA ILE A 96 -16.43 16.92 -9.81
C ILE A 96 -15.32 17.81 -9.26
N ASP A 97 -15.71 18.81 -8.47
CA ASP A 97 -14.79 19.70 -7.78
C ASP A 97 -14.13 18.94 -6.63
N CYS A 98 -13.12 18.14 -6.96
CA CYS A 98 -12.15 17.60 -6.02
C CYS A 98 -11.18 18.69 -5.52
N ASN A 99 -11.67 19.92 -5.31
CA ASN A 99 -10.89 20.98 -4.68
C ASN A 99 -11.67 21.86 -3.69
N ASP A 100 -12.87 21.46 -3.26
CA ASP A 100 -13.55 22.18 -2.18
C ASP A 100 -12.99 21.77 -0.80
N SER A 101 -11.70 22.11 -0.60
CA SER A 101 -11.17 22.40 0.72
C SER A 101 -11.80 23.73 1.15
N THR A 102 -13.04 23.70 1.63
CA THR A 102 -13.65 24.87 2.26
C THR A 102 -12.93 25.14 3.59
N GLU A 103 -11.73 25.69 3.53
CA GLU A 103 -11.24 26.59 4.57
C GLU A 103 -12.13 27.83 4.50
N GLU A 104 -13.21 27.83 5.29
CA GLU A 104 -13.85 29.08 5.69
C GLU A 104 -12.79 29.95 6.38
N ILE A 105 -12.25 30.91 5.62
CA ILE A 105 -11.56 32.06 6.18
C ILE A 105 -12.63 32.84 6.97
N ILE A 106 -12.63 32.64 8.29
CA ILE A 106 -13.34 33.52 9.22
C ILE A 106 -12.52 34.83 9.29
N GLU A 107 -12.93 35.84 8.53
CA GLU A 107 -12.57 37.23 8.82
C GLU A 107 -13.67 37.87 9.67
N ASP A 108 -13.37 38.05 10.97
CA ASP A 108 -13.41 39.34 11.68
C ASP A 108 -12.71 39.22 13.06
#